data_AF-A0A966VN63-F1
#
_entry.id   AF-A0A966VN63-F1
#
_cell.length_a   1.000
_cell.length_b   1.000
_cell.length_c   1.000
_cell.angle_alpha   90.00
_cell.angle_beta   90.00
_cell.angle_gamma   90.00
#
_symmetry.space_group_name_H-M   'P 1'
#
loop_
_entity.id
_entity.type
_entity.pdbx_description
1 polymer ?
#
loop_
_entity_poly.entity_id
_entity_poly.type
_entity_poly.pdbx_seq_one_letter_code
_entity_poly.pdbx_strand_id
1 'polypeptide(L)'
;MGLLTVGDIQSPQRIQTLVAGITPDEISQYNDKPFTLDSGGRGNDYRVLARLLPSSVGSVICAISLDGVERAMNQLRFLFLAVGFLVLIVLGLIARKIIDISLRPLKSVEETAEAFAKGDFSARLDEARTDTEVGRLTSALNQMLARIEEAFAVKVASEDKLRRFVADASHELRTPLTAIRGFSELHRQGAIKGEEKTSELIRRIEDESLRMSSLVEDLLLLARLDQSPEMLMEPVDLGRLINEVVESARAARNTHEISIELESEELFLLGDSLRIHQVIANLLANAQIHTPDGSKIIVSASQDDLATYISVSDNGPGISVESQERIFERFYRADLSRVRSGAEGTGLGIDTTWKFREMIEFRDQMADKYQIKLMTHTNQDGVRDGVTPFSTTASEYTRVMKTVALRQALDSYGFDAAIGGSRRDEEKSRAKERLFSVRESGHRWDPRAQRPELWRTYNPRIRPDQSMRVFPISDWTELDIWSYIQLH
;
A
#
# COMPACT_ATOMS: atom_id res chain seq x y z
N MET A 1 -43.88 106.73 -24.30
CA MET A 1 -44.22 105.72 -23.27
C MET A 1 -42.93 105.27 -22.64
N GLY A 2 -42.70 105.61 -21.37
CA GLY A 2 -41.43 105.34 -20.70
C GLY A 2 -41.42 103.91 -20.15
N LEU A 3 -40.57 103.05 -20.72
CA LEU A 3 -40.20 101.78 -20.12
C LEU A 3 -39.04 102.07 -19.15
N LEU A 4 -39.22 101.80 -17.86
CA LEU A 4 -38.18 102.01 -16.86
C LEU A 4 -37.66 100.63 -16.43
N THR A 5 -36.62 100.17 -17.12
CA THR A 5 -35.98 98.88 -16.87
C THR A 5 -34.95 99.04 -15.76
N VAL A 6 -35.12 98.34 -14.65
CA VAL A 6 -34.13 98.29 -13.55
C VAL A 6 -33.55 96.89 -13.54
N GLY A 7 -32.46 96.69 -14.29
CA GLY A 7 -31.80 95.40 -14.46
C GLY A 7 -30.50 95.27 -13.65
N ASP A 8 -30.18 94.03 -13.28
CA ASP A 8 -28.99 93.58 -12.55
C ASP A 8 -27.66 94.24 -12.99
N ILE A 9 -26.78 94.50 -12.01
CA ILE A 9 -25.56 95.33 -12.06
C ILE A 9 -24.49 94.77 -13.03
N GLN A 10 -24.61 93.50 -13.43
CA GLN A 10 -23.55 92.80 -14.18
C GLN A 10 -23.70 92.78 -15.72
N SER A 11 -24.88 93.04 -16.31
CA SER A 11 -25.05 93.03 -17.79
C SER A 11 -26.28 93.82 -18.30
N PRO A 12 -26.28 95.17 -18.20
CA PRO A 12 -27.47 95.98 -18.47
C PRO A 12 -27.95 95.95 -19.94
N GLN A 13 -27.04 95.87 -20.90
CA GLN A 13 -27.35 96.01 -22.33
C GLN A 13 -28.10 94.80 -22.93
N ARG A 14 -27.82 93.57 -22.47
CA ARG A 14 -28.50 92.36 -22.98
C ARG A 14 -29.93 92.21 -22.45
N ILE A 15 -30.14 92.58 -21.18
CA ILE A 15 -31.47 92.57 -20.55
C ILE A 15 -32.39 93.58 -21.23
N GLN A 16 -31.88 94.78 -21.56
CA GLN A 16 -32.66 95.78 -22.28
C GLN A 16 -33.19 95.25 -23.62
N THR A 17 -32.38 94.51 -24.39
CA THR A 17 -32.80 93.93 -25.67
C THR A 17 -33.81 92.79 -25.51
N LEU A 18 -33.66 91.92 -24.49
CA LEU A 18 -34.61 90.83 -24.23
C LEU A 18 -35.97 91.34 -23.73
N VAL A 19 -35.96 92.40 -22.93
CA VAL A 19 -37.14 92.96 -22.28
C VAL A 19 -37.84 94.02 -23.14
N ALA A 20 -37.14 94.63 -24.11
CA ALA A 20 -37.70 95.61 -25.05
C ALA A 20 -38.83 95.07 -25.94
N GLY A 21 -38.95 93.74 -26.09
CA GLY A 21 -40.03 93.10 -26.83
C GLY A 21 -41.30 92.84 -26.03
N ILE A 22 -41.30 93.05 -24.70
CA ILE A 22 -42.42 92.71 -23.82
C ILE A 22 -43.42 93.86 -23.79
N THR A 23 -44.66 93.59 -24.21
CA THR A 23 -45.74 94.59 -24.26
C THR A 23 -46.47 94.73 -22.91
N PRO A 24 -47.11 95.88 -22.63
CA PRO A 24 -47.92 96.06 -21.41
C PRO A 24 -49.04 95.02 -21.25
N ASP A 25 -49.63 94.56 -22.35
CA ASP A 25 -50.67 93.52 -22.35
C ASP A 25 -50.12 92.16 -21.92
N GLU A 26 -48.90 91.80 -22.35
CA GLU A 26 -48.22 90.58 -21.90
C GLU A 26 -47.85 90.66 -20.41
N ILE A 27 -47.44 91.83 -19.92
CA ILE A 27 -47.14 92.04 -18.48
C ILE A 27 -48.40 91.80 -17.62
N SER A 28 -49.58 92.22 -18.10
CA SER A 28 -50.84 92.03 -17.39
C SER A 28 -51.20 90.55 -17.17
N GLN A 29 -50.77 89.66 -18.07
CA GLN A 29 -51.04 88.22 -17.99
C GLN A 29 -50.29 87.54 -16.84
N TYR A 30 -49.13 88.08 -16.45
CA TYR A 30 -48.32 87.53 -15.36
C TYR A 30 -48.82 87.96 -13.97
N ASN A 31 -49.73 88.94 -13.88
CA ASN A 31 -50.44 89.37 -12.67
C ASN A 31 -49.54 89.51 -11.43
N ASP A 32 -48.48 90.32 -11.55
CA ASP A 32 -47.45 90.58 -10.52
C ASP A 32 -46.70 89.32 -10.02
N LYS A 33 -46.76 88.18 -10.72
CA LYS A 33 -45.98 86.99 -10.39
C LYS A 33 -44.66 86.94 -11.17
N PRO A 34 -43.56 86.50 -10.54
CA PRO A 34 -42.30 86.31 -11.26
C PRO A 34 -42.41 85.22 -12.33
N PHE A 35 -41.84 85.45 -13.50
CA PHE A 35 -41.74 84.47 -14.60
C PHE A 35 -40.30 84.33 -15.09
N THR A 36 -39.99 83.22 -15.78
CA THR A 36 -38.66 82.99 -16.36
C THR A 36 -38.70 83.33 -17.83
N LEU A 37 -37.74 84.14 -18.28
CA LEU A 37 -37.54 84.46 -19.68
C LEU A 37 -36.40 83.58 -20.21
N ASP A 38 -36.77 82.57 -21.00
CA ASP A 38 -35.85 81.65 -21.66
C ASP A 38 -35.15 82.36 -22.82
N SER A 39 -33.82 82.28 -22.84
CA SER A 39 -32.98 82.89 -23.88
C SER A 39 -32.90 82.05 -25.17
N GLY A 40 -33.67 80.97 -25.28
CA GLY A 40 -33.76 80.09 -26.47
C GLY A 40 -32.43 79.38 -26.77
N GLY A 41 -31.63 79.10 -25.73
CA GLY A 41 -30.30 78.51 -25.84
C GLY A 41 -29.20 79.45 -26.37
N ARG A 42 -29.47 80.75 -26.51
CA ARG A 42 -28.51 81.77 -26.98
C ARG A 42 -28.08 82.77 -25.89
N GLY A 43 -28.15 82.38 -24.63
CA GLY A 43 -27.71 83.22 -23.52
C GLY A 43 -27.96 82.56 -22.17
N ASN A 44 -27.94 83.38 -21.13
CA ASN A 44 -28.36 82.98 -19.78
C ASN A 44 -29.85 83.28 -19.65
N ASP A 45 -30.58 82.45 -18.92
CA ASP A 45 -31.99 82.72 -18.63
C ASP A 45 -32.10 83.77 -17.52
N TYR A 46 -33.22 84.48 -17.50
CA TYR A 46 -33.45 85.55 -16.52
C TYR A 46 -34.76 85.30 -15.78
N ARG A 47 -34.74 85.55 -14.46
CA ARG A 47 -35.97 85.62 -13.67
C ARG A 47 -36.45 87.06 -13.66
N VAL A 48 -37.67 87.29 -14.15
CA VAL A 48 -38.23 88.61 -14.39
C VAL A 48 -39.46 88.83 -13.53
N LEU A 49 -39.57 90.02 -12.95
CA LEU A 49 -40.78 90.54 -12.31
C LEU A 49 -41.14 91.86 -13.00
N ALA A 50 -42.33 91.89 -13.60
CA ALA A 50 -42.84 93.06 -14.29
C ALA A 50 -44.15 93.52 -13.64
N ARG A 51 -44.27 94.82 -13.37
CA ARG A 51 -45.47 95.42 -12.77
C ARG A 51 -45.86 96.70 -13.52
N LEU A 52 -47.15 96.87 -13.76
CA LEU A 52 -47.71 98.11 -14.31
C LEU A 52 -47.77 99.19 -13.23
N LEU A 53 -47.41 100.42 -13.59
CA LEU A 53 -47.48 101.55 -12.65
C LEU A 53 -48.94 101.97 -12.43
N PRO A 54 -49.33 102.42 -11.20
CA PRO A 54 -50.70 102.80 -10.86
C PRO A 54 -51.31 103.89 -11.75
N SER A 55 -50.47 104.68 -12.44
CA SER A 55 -50.88 105.73 -13.36
C SER A 55 -51.28 105.23 -14.75
N SER A 56 -51.13 103.94 -15.06
CA SER A 56 -51.32 103.34 -16.41
C SER A 56 -50.37 103.85 -17.50
N VAL A 57 -49.34 104.64 -17.14
CA VAL A 57 -48.42 105.31 -18.08
C VAL A 57 -47.01 104.68 -18.06
N GLY A 58 -46.89 103.39 -17.75
CA GLY A 58 -45.63 102.64 -17.89
C GLY A 58 -45.57 101.34 -17.11
N SER A 59 -44.47 100.60 -17.28
CA SER A 59 -44.15 99.38 -16.53
C SER A 59 -42.75 99.47 -15.92
N VAL A 60 -42.58 98.86 -14.76
CA VAL A 60 -41.27 98.60 -14.14
C VAL A 60 -40.96 97.12 -14.32
N ILE A 61 -39.77 96.84 -14.83
CA ILE A 61 -39.30 95.48 -15.06
C ILE A 61 -37.97 95.29 -14.34
N CYS A 62 -37.94 94.32 -13.44
CA CYS A 62 -36.75 93.86 -12.73
C CYS A 62 -36.37 92.47 -13.23
N ALA A 63 -35.11 92.28 -13.60
CA ALA A 63 -34.60 91.01 -14.09
C ALA A 63 -33.28 90.64 -13.41
N ILE A 64 -33.15 89.38 -12.99
CA ILE A 64 -31.95 88.82 -12.35
C ILE A 64 -31.46 87.62 -13.18
N SER A 65 -30.15 87.53 -13.41
CA SER A 65 -29.53 86.44 -14.17
C SER A 65 -29.59 85.11 -13.41
N LEU A 66 -30.00 84.04 -14.09
CA LEU A 66 -30.01 82.66 -13.55
C LEU A 66 -28.68 81.91 -13.79
N ASP A 67 -27.71 82.52 -14.46
CA ASP A 67 -26.42 81.92 -14.81
C ASP A 67 -25.66 81.32 -13.60
N GLY A 68 -25.65 82.03 -12.47
CA GLY A 68 -25.04 81.52 -11.25
C GLY A 68 -25.75 80.26 -10.71
N VAL A 69 -27.09 80.21 -10.84
CA VAL A 69 -27.91 79.06 -10.44
C VAL A 69 -27.70 77.90 -11.41
N GLU A 70 -27.70 78.15 -12.71
CA GLU A 70 -27.45 77.12 -13.74
C GLU A 70 -26.05 76.53 -13.65
N ARG A 71 -25.02 77.35 -13.43
CA ARG A 71 -23.64 76.89 -13.18
C ARG A 71 -23.56 76.01 -11.94
N ALA A 72 -24.20 76.42 -10.84
CA ALA A 72 -24.26 75.62 -9.62
C ALA A 72 -24.99 74.28 -9.85
N MET A 73 -26.11 74.29 -10.59
CA MET A 73 -26.85 73.07 -10.95
C MET A 73 -26.03 72.14 -11.84
N ASN A 74 -25.34 72.66 -12.85
CA ASN A 74 -24.48 71.86 -13.73
C ASN A 74 -23.27 71.28 -13.00
N GLN A 75 -22.64 72.07 -12.11
CA GLN A 75 -21.55 71.59 -11.27
C GLN A 75 -22.01 70.46 -10.34
N LEU A 76 -23.18 70.62 -9.72
CA LEU A 76 -23.78 69.60 -8.87
C LEU A 76 -24.16 68.33 -9.66
N ARG A 77 -24.70 68.50 -10.88
CA ARG A 77 -25.02 67.37 -11.78
C ARG A 77 -23.76 66.60 -12.18
N PHE A 78 -22.69 67.29 -12.58
CA PHE A 78 -21.42 66.65 -12.90
C PHE A 78 -20.85 65.91 -11.69
N LEU A 79 -20.84 66.56 -10.51
CA LEU A 79 -20.40 65.94 -9.27
C LEU A 79 -21.18 64.66 -8.97
N PHE A 80 -22.52 64.69 -9.03
CA PHE A 80 -23.33 63.50 -8.79
C PHE A 80 -23.08 62.39 -9.81
N LEU A 81 -22.90 62.71 -11.09
CA LEU A 81 -22.55 61.71 -12.10
C LEU A 81 -21.17 61.11 -11.85
N ALA A 82 -20.18 61.94 -11.51
CA ALA A 82 -18.83 61.48 -11.21
C ALA A 82 -18.78 60.59 -9.96
N VAL A 83 -19.45 60.99 -8.88
CA VAL A 83 -19.57 60.18 -7.66
C VAL A 83 -20.34 58.89 -7.94
N GLY A 84 -21.46 58.95 -8.65
CA GLY A 84 -22.24 57.77 -9.03
C GLY A 84 -21.42 56.77 -9.84
N PHE A 85 -20.64 57.25 -10.82
CA PHE A 85 -19.75 56.43 -11.61
C PHE A 85 -18.63 55.80 -10.77
N LEU A 86 -18.02 56.57 -9.86
CA LEU A 86 -17.01 56.07 -8.93
C LEU A 86 -17.57 54.95 -8.03
N VAL A 87 -18.78 55.15 -7.49
CA VAL A 87 -19.45 54.14 -6.65
C VAL A 87 -19.72 52.86 -7.44
N LEU A 88 -20.16 52.96 -8.70
CA LEU A 88 -20.36 51.79 -9.56
C LEU A 88 -19.06 51.01 -9.82
N ILE A 89 -17.95 51.72 -10.07
CA ILE A 89 -16.64 51.08 -10.22
C ILE A 89 -16.26 50.33 -8.94
N VAL A 90 -16.38 50.99 -7.78
CA VAL A 90 -16.04 50.39 -6.49
C VAL A 90 -16.90 49.15 -6.21
N LEU A 91 -18.22 49.24 -6.44
CA LEU A 91 -19.12 48.09 -6.31
C LEU A 91 -18.74 46.95 -7.25
N GLY A 92 -18.38 47.24 -8.50
CA GLY A 92 -17.93 46.24 -9.47
C GLY A 92 -16.65 45.54 -9.03
N LEU A 93 -15.68 46.28 -8.50
CA LEU A 93 -14.43 45.71 -7.97
C LEU A 93 -14.67 44.84 -6.73
N ILE A 94 -15.54 45.28 -5.82
CA ILE A 94 -15.93 44.50 -4.63
C ILE A 94 -16.65 43.22 -5.06
N ALA A 95 -17.63 43.31 -5.95
CA ALA A 95 -18.37 42.16 -6.46
C ALA A 95 -17.44 41.15 -7.12
N ARG A 96 -16.52 41.59 -7.98
CA ARG A 96 -15.51 40.73 -8.59
C ARG A 96 -14.67 40.00 -7.56
N LYS A 97 -14.18 40.72 -6.54
CA LYS A 97 -13.34 40.12 -5.49
C LYS A 97 -14.11 39.11 -4.63
N ILE A 98 -15.39 39.36 -4.35
CA ILE A 98 -16.26 38.41 -3.64
C ILE A 98 -16.47 37.14 -4.48
N ILE A 99 -16.74 37.27 -5.78
CA ILE A 99 -16.93 36.14 -6.70
C ILE A 99 -15.66 35.29 -6.77
N ASP A 100 -14.50 35.92 -6.96
CA ASP A 100 -13.21 35.21 -7.05
C ASP A 100 -12.91 34.41 -5.77
N ILE A 101 -13.23 34.97 -4.59
CA ILE A 101 -13.06 34.29 -3.31
C ILE A 101 -14.06 33.13 -3.16
N SER A 102 -15.33 33.35 -3.55
CA SER A 102 -16.39 32.36 -3.38
C SER A 102 -16.26 31.17 -4.32
N LEU A 103 -15.67 31.35 -5.51
CA LEU A 103 -15.50 30.28 -6.51
C LEU A 103 -14.15 29.57 -6.40
N ARG A 104 -13.18 30.11 -5.63
CA ARG A 104 -11.88 29.47 -5.41
C ARG A 104 -11.96 27.99 -4.98
N PRO A 105 -12.87 27.58 -4.07
CA PRO A 105 -12.98 26.17 -3.67
C PRO A 105 -13.39 25.26 -4.83
N LEU A 106 -14.16 25.75 -5.81
CA LEU A 106 -14.60 24.94 -6.95
C LEU A 106 -13.41 24.54 -7.84
N LYS A 107 -12.41 25.43 -7.95
CA LYS A 107 -11.16 25.12 -8.66
C LYS A 107 -10.36 24.02 -7.95
N SER A 108 -10.34 24.04 -6.61
CA SER A 108 -9.71 22.96 -5.83
C SER A 108 -10.42 21.62 -6.04
N VAL A 109 -11.74 21.61 -6.20
CA VAL A 109 -12.51 20.40 -6.54
C VAL A 109 -12.08 19.82 -7.88
N GLU A 110 -11.90 20.66 -8.89
CA GLU A 110 -11.43 20.25 -10.21
C GLU A 110 -10.03 19.62 -10.13
N GLU A 111 -9.10 20.28 -9.45
CA GLU A 111 -7.71 19.80 -9.28
C GLU A 111 -7.65 18.46 -8.54
N THR A 112 -8.41 18.29 -7.46
CA THR A 112 -8.49 17.01 -6.72
C THR A 112 -9.13 15.91 -7.55
N ALA A 113 -10.18 16.21 -8.31
CA ALA A 113 -10.82 15.23 -9.20
C ALA A 113 -9.85 14.77 -10.32
N GLU A 114 -9.05 15.69 -10.87
CA GLU A 114 -8.03 15.36 -11.87
C GLU A 114 -6.90 14.51 -11.26
N ALA A 115 -6.43 14.83 -10.06
CA ALA A 115 -5.45 14.02 -9.34
C ALA A 115 -5.97 12.60 -9.07
N PHE A 116 -7.22 12.49 -8.63
CA PHE A 116 -7.89 11.22 -8.39
C PHE A 116 -8.01 10.39 -9.68
N ALA A 117 -8.39 11.02 -10.80
CA ALA A 117 -8.44 10.36 -12.11
C ALA A 117 -7.07 9.89 -12.61
N LYS A 118 -5.98 10.55 -12.20
CA LYS A 118 -4.59 10.15 -12.48
C LYS A 118 -4.06 9.06 -11.54
N GLY A 119 -4.86 8.60 -10.58
CA GLY A 119 -4.53 7.49 -9.68
C GLY A 119 -4.07 7.90 -8.29
N ASP A 120 -4.11 9.20 -7.93
CA ASP A 120 -3.88 9.64 -6.56
C ASP A 120 -5.18 9.61 -5.76
N PHE A 121 -5.50 8.44 -5.19
CA PHE A 121 -6.69 8.24 -4.37
C PHE A 121 -6.59 8.86 -2.97
N SER A 122 -5.40 9.33 -2.59
CA SER A 122 -5.15 10.00 -1.31
C SER A 122 -5.48 11.50 -1.37
N ALA A 123 -5.67 12.06 -2.57
CA ALA A 123 -5.99 13.46 -2.76
C ALA A 123 -7.27 13.87 -2.01
N ARG A 124 -7.25 15.05 -1.38
CA ARG A 124 -8.35 15.58 -0.57
C ARG A 124 -8.62 17.04 -0.89
N LEU A 125 -9.86 17.45 -0.63
CA LEU A 125 -10.26 18.84 -0.67
C LEU A 125 -9.95 19.52 0.65
N ASP A 126 -9.48 20.76 0.60
CA ASP A 126 -9.24 21.60 1.78
C ASP A 126 -10.50 21.71 2.66
N GLU A 127 -10.31 21.73 3.97
CA GLU A 127 -11.41 21.91 4.91
C GLU A 127 -12.10 23.27 4.71
N ALA A 128 -13.35 23.21 4.25
CA ALA A 128 -14.20 24.38 4.09
C ALA A 128 -15.20 24.49 5.25
N ARG A 129 -15.52 25.73 5.64
CA ARG A 129 -16.50 25.95 6.71
C ARG A 129 -17.87 25.39 6.31
N THR A 130 -18.41 24.51 7.15
CA THR A 130 -19.66 23.76 6.92
C THR A 130 -20.93 24.62 6.98
N ASP A 131 -20.82 25.87 7.42
CA ASP A 131 -21.90 26.86 7.43
C ASP A 131 -22.22 27.41 6.02
N THR A 132 -21.35 27.16 5.04
CA THR A 132 -21.58 27.53 3.64
C THR A 132 -22.09 26.34 2.82
N GLU A 133 -22.84 26.61 1.74
CA GLU A 133 -23.26 25.59 0.77
C GLU A 133 -22.07 24.84 0.17
N VAL A 134 -21.03 25.60 -0.18
CA VAL A 134 -19.77 25.07 -0.72
C VAL A 134 -19.08 24.17 0.29
N GLY A 135 -19.02 24.55 1.57
CA GLY A 135 -18.37 23.70 2.59
C GLY A 135 -19.13 22.42 2.91
N ARG A 136 -20.47 22.42 2.85
CA ARG A 136 -21.24 21.16 2.94
C ARG A 136 -20.96 20.22 1.77
N LEU A 137 -20.85 20.76 0.56
CA LEU A 137 -20.48 19.97 -0.63
C LEU A 137 -19.07 19.39 -0.48
N THR A 138 -18.09 20.20 -0.06
CA THR A 138 -16.72 19.75 0.19
C THR A 138 -16.66 18.62 1.22
N SER A 139 -17.42 18.73 2.32
CA SER A 139 -17.50 17.68 3.34
C SER A 139 -18.10 16.38 2.81
N ALA A 140 -19.20 16.46 2.06
CA ALA A 140 -19.83 15.29 1.45
C ALA A 140 -18.91 14.60 0.42
N LEU A 141 -18.20 15.38 -0.40
CA LEU A 141 -17.21 14.86 -1.35
C LEU A 141 -16.04 14.18 -0.64
N ASN A 142 -15.48 14.79 0.42
CA ASN A 142 -14.42 14.16 1.20
C ASN A 142 -14.86 12.84 1.84
N GLN A 143 -16.11 12.72 2.33
CA GLN A 143 -16.66 11.46 2.82
C GLN A 143 -16.78 10.41 1.70
N MET A 144 -17.22 10.82 0.52
CA MET A 144 -17.27 9.93 -0.65
C MET A 144 -15.87 9.46 -1.06
N LEU A 145 -14.88 10.37 -1.13
CA LEU A 145 -13.50 10.04 -1.45
C LEU A 145 -12.89 9.04 -0.45
N ALA A 146 -13.15 9.24 0.85
CA ALA A 146 -12.69 8.32 1.89
C ALA A 146 -13.30 6.91 1.73
N ARG A 147 -14.60 6.80 1.43
CA ARG A 147 -15.24 5.51 1.16
C ARG A 147 -14.68 4.82 -0.08
N ILE A 148 -14.35 5.59 -1.13
CA ILE A 148 -13.77 5.02 -2.35
C ILE A 148 -12.35 4.52 -2.07
N GLU A 149 -11.53 5.29 -1.35
CA GLU A 149 -10.19 4.85 -0.94
C GLU A 149 -10.24 3.56 -0.12
N GLU A 150 -11.14 3.48 0.87
CA GLU A 150 -11.33 2.28 1.69
C GLU A 150 -11.73 1.07 0.82
N ALA A 151 -12.71 1.24 -0.08
CA ALA A 151 -13.13 0.17 -0.98
C ALA A 151 -12.01 -0.28 -1.93
N PHE A 152 -11.20 0.65 -2.43
CA PHE A 152 -10.04 0.32 -3.26
C PHE A 152 -8.94 -0.37 -2.46
N ALA A 153 -8.65 0.06 -1.24
CA ALA A 153 -7.67 -0.57 -0.36
C ALA A 153 -8.06 -2.03 -0.08
N VAL A 154 -9.34 -2.28 0.21
CA VAL A 154 -9.89 -3.64 0.35
C VAL A 154 -9.72 -4.44 -0.93
N LYS A 155 -10.03 -3.84 -2.09
CA LYS A 155 -9.88 -4.50 -3.40
C LYS A 155 -8.42 -4.88 -3.70
N VAL A 156 -7.48 -3.96 -3.51
CA VAL A 156 -6.04 -4.19 -3.72
C VAL A 156 -5.54 -5.29 -2.79
N ALA A 157 -5.89 -5.21 -1.50
CA ALA A 157 -5.54 -6.26 -0.54
C ALA A 157 -6.11 -7.64 -0.94
N SER A 158 -7.33 -7.67 -1.50
CA SER A 158 -7.94 -8.89 -2.01
C SER A 158 -7.23 -9.42 -3.27
N GLU A 159 -6.87 -8.55 -4.22
CA GLU A 159 -6.12 -8.94 -5.42
C GLU A 159 -4.73 -9.48 -5.07
N ASP A 160 -4.02 -8.84 -4.13
CA ASP A 160 -2.71 -9.29 -3.67
C ASP A 160 -2.78 -10.64 -2.95
N LYS A 161 -3.84 -10.88 -2.17
CA LYS A 161 -4.12 -12.18 -1.56
C LYS A 161 -4.35 -13.25 -2.63
N LEU A 162 -5.16 -12.95 -3.65
CA LEU A 162 -5.43 -13.88 -4.76
C LEU A 162 -4.15 -14.19 -5.56
N ARG A 163 -3.35 -13.17 -5.87
CA ARG A 163 -2.07 -13.35 -6.57
C ARG A 163 -1.11 -14.25 -5.79
N ARG A 164 -0.97 -14.02 -4.48
CA ARG A 164 -0.18 -14.89 -3.59
C ARG A 164 -0.72 -16.31 -3.57
N PHE A 165 -2.03 -16.48 -3.37
CA PHE A 165 -2.68 -17.80 -3.39
C PHE A 165 -2.41 -18.57 -4.70
N VAL A 166 -2.57 -17.92 -5.86
CA VAL A 166 -2.30 -18.56 -7.16
C VAL A 166 -0.82 -18.91 -7.31
N ALA A 167 0.10 -18.04 -6.86
CA ALA A 167 1.53 -18.31 -6.90
C ALA A 167 1.90 -19.51 -6.01
N ASP A 168 1.40 -19.55 -4.78
CA ASP A 168 1.68 -20.60 -3.80
C ASP A 168 1.10 -21.95 -4.27
N ALA A 169 -0.17 -21.96 -4.71
CA ALA A 169 -0.80 -23.14 -5.30
C ALA A 169 -0.02 -23.67 -6.51
N SER A 170 0.44 -22.76 -7.39
CA SER A 170 1.25 -23.14 -8.56
C SER A 170 2.59 -23.75 -8.16
N HIS A 171 3.18 -23.31 -7.05
CA HIS A 171 4.43 -23.87 -6.53
C HIS A 171 4.20 -25.24 -5.90
N GLU A 172 3.21 -25.38 -5.01
CA GLU A 172 2.92 -26.63 -4.32
C GLU A 172 2.39 -27.73 -5.25
N LEU A 173 1.75 -27.38 -6.38
CA LEU A 173 1.35 -28.35 -7.40
C LEU A 173 2.50 -28.76 -8.34
N ARG A 174 3.50 -27.90 -8.55
CA ARG A 174 4.59 -28.18 -9.49
C ARG A 174 5.52 -29.26 -8.97
N THR A 175 5.81 -29.26 -7.68
CA THR A 175 6.68 -30.24 -7.02
C THR A 175 6.19 -31.68 -7.19
N PRO A 176 4.95 -32.04 -6.81
CA PRO A 176 4.40 -33.38 -7.02
C PRO A 176 4.41 -33.77 -8.50
N LEU A 177 3.97 -32.86 -9.37
CA LEU A 177 3.89 -33.10 -10.80
C LEU A 177 5.28 -33.39 -11.41
N THR A 178 6.31 -32.72 -10.91
CA THR A 178 7.70 -32.94 -11.33
C THR A 178 8.18 -34.32 -10.86
N ALA A 179 7.83 -34.74 -9.63
CA ALA A 179 8.18 -36.06 -9.11
C ALA A 179 7.49 -37.19 -9.89
N ILE A 180 6.17 -37.09 -10.10
CA ILE A 180 5.39 -38.05 -10.92
C ILE A 180 6.00 -38.20 -12.31
N ARG A 181 6.35 -37.07 -12.94
CA ARG A 181 6.98 -37.06 -14.27
C ARG A 181 8.36 -37.71 -14.24
N GLY A 182 9.19 -37.41 -13.24
CA GLY A 182 10.52 -38.01 -13.08
C GLY A 182 10.45 -39.52 -12.88
N PHE A 183 9.55 -39.98 -12.02
CA PHE A 183 9.28 -41.39 -11.78
C PHE A 183 8.79 -42.12 -13.04
N SER A 184 7.83 -41.54 -13.75
CA SER A 184 7.32 -42.09 -15.01
C SER A 184 8.41 -42.18 -16.09
N GLU A 185 9.30 -41.18 -16.16
CA GLU A 185 10.42 -41.14 -17.09
C GLU A 185 11.47 -42.22 -16.78
N LEU A 186 11.83 -42.40 -15.51
CA LEU A 186 12.76 -43.46 -15.07
C LEU A 186 12.28 -44.86 -15.42
N HIS A 187 10.96 -45.10 -15.29
CA HIS A 187 10.35 -46.35 -15.73
C HIS A 187 10.44 -46.52 -17.24
N ARG A 188 10.09 -45.48 -18.02
CA ARG A 188 10.12 -45.51 -19.49
C ARG A 188 11.52 -45.75 -20.06
N GLN A 189 12.56 -45.23 -19.42
CA GLN A 189 13.96 -45.39 -19.85
C GLN A 189 14.55 -46.77 -19.49
N GLY A 190 13.82 -47.63 -18.75
CA GLY A 190 14.31 -48.93 -18.30
C GLY A 190 15.47 -48.85 -17.31
N ALA A 191 15.66 -47.68 -16.67
CA ALA A 191 16.65 -47.45 -15.63
C ALA A 191 16.33 -48.25 -14.36
N ILE A 192 15.05 -48.58 -14.17
CA ILE A 192 14.56 -49.42 -13.07
C ILE A 192 14.12 -50.77 -13.66
N LYS A 193 14.79 -51.83 -13.22
CA LYS A 193 14.55 -53.23 -13.66
C LYS A 193 14.17 -54.08 -12.46
N GLY A 194 13.19 -54.97 -12.65
CA GLY A 194 12.64 -55.84 -11.62
C GLY A 194 11.22 -55.42 -11.21
N GLU A 195 10.38 -56.42 -10.95
CA GLU A 195 8.96 -56.25 -10.62
C GLU A 195 8.77 -55.49 -9.29
N GLU A 196 9.60 -55.79 -8.29
CA GLU A 196 9.60 -55.12 -6.98
C GLU A 196 9.91 -53.61 -7.08
N LYS A 197 10.99 -53.24 -7.79
CA LYS A 197 11.37 -51.83 -7.96
C LYS A 197 10.38 -51.05 -8.82
N THR A 198 9.69 -51.73 -9.76
CA THR A 198 8.63 -51.12 -10.56
C THR A 198 7.39 -50.85 -9.71
N SER A 199 7.01 -51.81 -8.86
CA SER A 199 5.91 -51.65 -7.90
C SER A 199 6.18 -50.50 -6.92
N GLU A 200 7.41 -50.36 -6.41
CA GLU A 200 7.80 -49.21 -5.57
C GLU A 200 7.64 -47.87 -6.32
N LEU A 201 8.02 -47.83 -7.59
CA LEU A 201 7.91 -46.66 -8.45
C LEU A 201 6.44 -46.23 -8.66
N ILE A 202 5.58 -47.20 -8.96
CA ILE A 202 4.13 -46.98 -9.13
C ILE A 202 3.51 -46.50 -7.82
N ARG A 203 3.87 -47.10 -6.69
CA ARG A 203 3.41 -46.65 -5.36
C ARG A 203 3.81 -45.20 -5.09
N ARG A 204 5.05 -44.78 -5.41
CA ARG A 204 5.47 -43.38 -5.25
C ARG A 204 4.70 -42.40 -6.14
N ILE A 205 4.32 -42.81 -7.35
CA ILE A 205 3.45 -42.00 -8.23
C ILE A 205 2.05 -41.86 -7.63
N GLU A 206 1.50 -42.97 -7.12
CA GLU A 206 0.20 -43.00 -6.47
C GLU A 206 0.17 -42.11 -5.22
N ASP A 207 1.18 -42.22 -4.35
CA ASP A 207 1.32 -41.39 -3.15
C ASP A 207 1.34 -39.89 -3.49
N GLU A 208 2.07 -39.50 -4.54
CA GLU A 208 2.16 -38.11 -4.96
C GLU A 208 0.86 -37.61 -5.61
N SER A 209 0.13 -38.49 -6.31
CA SER A 209 -1.20 -38.19 -6.87
C SER A 209 -2.25 -38.00 -5.77
N LEU A 210 -2.21 -38.84 -4.73
CA LEU A 210 -3.06 -38.69 -3.54
C LEU A 210 -2.76 -37.38 -2.82
N ARG A 211 -1.46 -37.04 -2.68
CA ARG A 211 -1.03 -35.77 -2.09
C ARG A 211 -1.51 -34.55 -2.89
N MET A 212 -1.44 -34.59 -4.22
CA MET A 212 -2.02 -33.54 -5.07
C MET A 212 -3.52 -33.40 -4.87
N SER A 213 -4.24 -34.51 -4.75
CA SER A 213 -5.70 -34.51 -4.57
C SER A 213 -6.08 -33.81 -3.27
N SER A 214 -5.41 -34.18 -2.17
CA SER A 214 -5.56 -33.50 -0.87
C SER A 214 -5.24 -32.00 -0.96
N LEU A 215 -4.13 -31.63 -1.62
CA LEU A 215 -3.75 -30.22 -1.77
C LEU A 215 -4.83 -29.43 -2.54
N VAL A 216 -5.38 -29.99 -3.62
CA VAL A 216 -6.44 -29.34 -4.41
C VAL A 216 -7.72 -29.18 -3.59
N GLU A 217 -8.11 -30.19 -2.82
CA GLU A 217 -9.27 -30.12 -1.92
C GLU A 217 -9.08 -29.03 -0.85
N ASP A 218 -7.90 -28.93 -0.26
CA ASP A 218 -7.55 -27.88 0.71
C ASP A 218 -7.60 -26.48 0.07
N LEU A 219 -7.09 -26.33 -1.16
CA LEU A 219 -7.14 -25.08 -1.92
C LEU A 219 -8.59 -24.66 -2.23
N LEU A 220 -9.43 -25.59 -2.65
CA LEU A 220 -10.84 -25.34 -2.94
C LEU A 220 -11.62 -25.01 -1.66
N LEU A 221 -11.30 -25.65 -0.55
CA LEU A 221 -11.86 -25.34 0.75
C LEU A 221 -11.50 -23.92 1.18
N LEU A 222 -10.23 -23.52 1.08
CA LEU A 222 -9.77 -22.17 1.39
C LEU A 222 -10.46 -21.12 0.52
N ALA A 223 -10.56 -21.36 -0.79
CA ALA A 223 -11.26 -20.46 -1.70
C ALA A 223 -12.75 -20.31 -1.36
N ARG A 224 -13.38 -21.35 -0.79
CA ARG A 224 -14.76 -21.28 -0.29
C ARG A 224 -14.86 -20.55 1.04
N LEU A 225 -13.92 -20.74 1.98
CA LEU A 225 -13.91 -20.04 3.26
C LEU A 225 -13.70 -18.53 3.09
N ASP A 226 -12.87 -18.10 2.13
CA ASP A 226 -12.69 -16.68 1.79
C ASP A 226 -13.98 -16.05 1.21
N GLN A 227 -14.96 -16.85 0.76
CA GLN A 227 -16.27 -16.39 0.28
C GLN A 227 -17.33 -16.28 1.40
N SER A 228 -16.96 -16.48 2.68
CA SER A 228 -17.89 -16.51 3.83
C SER A 228 -19.12 -17.39 3.59
N PRO A 229 -18.99 -18.73 3.59
CA PRO A 229 -20.15 -19.61 3.59
C PRO A 229 -20.92 -19.40 4.90
N GLU A 230 -22.26 -19.38 4.83
CA GLU A 230 -23.10 -19.43 6.03
C GLU A 230 -22.79 -20.73 6.80
N MET A 231 -22.26 -20.61 8.02
CA MET A 231 -22.06 -21.77 8.90
C MET A 231 -23.43 -22.28 9.35
N LEU A 232 -23.69 -23.57 9.16
CA LEU A 232 -24.89 -24.21 9.67
C LEU A 232 -24.72 -24.42 11.18
N MET A 233 -25.45 -23.62 11.97
CA MET A 233 -25.39 -23.68 13.43
C MET A 233 -26.45 -24.64 13.95
N GLU A 234 -26.07 -25.89 14.24
CA GLU A 234 -26.95 -26.93 14.77
C GLU A 234 -26.41 -27.46 16.11
N PRO A 235 -27.26 -28.05 17.00
CA PRO A 235 -26.77 -28.71 18.20
C PRO A 235 -25.91 -29.93 17.85
N VAL A 236 -24.63 -29.92 18.26
CA VAL A 236 -23.64 -30.97 18.02
C VAL A 236 -23.28 -31.66 19.32
N ASP A 237 -23.41 -32.98 19.35
CA ASP A 237 -22.93 -33.85 20.44
C ASP A 237 -21.42 -34.10 20.26
N LEU A 238 -20.59 -33.49 21.12
CA LEU A 238 -19.14 -33.62 21.04
C LEU A 238 -18.65 -35.01 21.43
N GLY A 239 -19.29 -35.65 22.40
CA GLY A 239 -18.89 -36.98 22.84
C GLY A 239 -19.00 -37.96 21.69
N ARG A 240 -20.12 -37.93 20.96
CA ARG A 240 -20.31 -38.73 19.76
C ARG A 240 -19.33 -38.35 18.64
N LEU A 241 -19.18 -37.06 18.36
CA LEU A 241 -18.32 -36.58 17.27
C LEU A 241 -16.85 -36.96 17.47
N ILE A 242 -16.31 -36.76 18.67
CA ILE A 242 -14.93 -37.10 19.01
C ILE A 242 -14.70 -38.62 18.87
N ASN A 243 -15.65 -39.44 19.33
CA ASN A 243 -15.57 -40.89 19.15
C ASN A 243 -15.52 -41.28 17.66
N GLU A 244 -16.38 -40.70 16.83
CA GLU A 244 -16.39 -40.96 15.38
C GLU A 244 -15.06 -40.59 14.71
N VAL A 245 -14.47 -39.44 15.08
CA VAL A 245 -13.16 -38.99 14.55
C VAL A 245 -12.03 -39.91 15.02
N VAL A 246 -12.00 -40.28 16.30
CA VAL A 246 -10.94 -41.13 16.88
C VAL A 246 -10.98 -42.55 16.29
N GLU A 247 -12.16 -43.12 16.10
CA GLU A 247 -12.31 -44.43 15.44
C GLU A 247 -11.82 -44.38 13.98
N SER A 248 -12.13 -43.29 13.27
CA SER A 248 -11.61 -43.07 11.90
C SER A 248 -10.09 -42.96 11.87
N ALA A 249 -9.48 -42.25 12.83
CA ALA A 249 -8.03 -42.10 12.96
C ALA A 249 -7.33 -43.42 13.32
N ARG A 250 -7.94 -44.25 14.19
CA ARG A 250 -7.44 -45.60 14.52
C ARG A 250 -7.49 -46.54 13.32
N ALA A 251 -8.55 -46.47 12.53
CA ALA A 251 -8.69 -47.26 11.30
C ALA A 251 -7.66 -46.88 10.24
N ALA A 252 -7.31 -45.59 10.13
CA ALA A 252 -6.29 -45.09 9.21
C ALA A 252 -4.87 -45.48 9.64
N ARG A 253 -4.54 -45.35 10.94
CA ARG A 253 -3.22 -45.67 11.47
C ARG A 253 -3.28 -46.09 12.94
N ASN A 254 -3.08 -47.39 13.21
CA ASN A 254 -3.09 -47.95 14.56
C ASN A 254 -1.69 -48.03 15.20
N THR A 255 -0.92 -46.95 15.14
CA THR A 255 0.46 -46.87 15.65
C THR A 255 0.58 -46.14 17.00
N HIS A 256 -0.47 -45.42 17.42
CA HIS A 256 -0.46 -44.55 18.59
C HIS A 256 -1.55 -44.97 19.58
N GLU A 257 -1.30 -44.80 20.88
CA GLU A 257 -2.31 -45.03 21.91
C GLU A 257 -3.17 -43.76 22.07
N ILE A 258 -4.36 -43.76 21.46
CA ILE A 258 -5.28 -42.62 21.50
C ILE A 258 -6.29 -42.81 22.65
N SER A 259 -6.27 -41.93 23.64
CA SER A 259 -7.23 -41.90 24.75
C SER A 259 -8.17 -40.69 24.66
N ILE A 260 -9.44 -40.88 25.04
CA ILE A 260 -10.46 -39.83 25.08
C ILE A 260 -10.73 -39.48 26.55
N GLU A 261 -10.69 -38.19 26.89
CA GLU A 261 -10.95 -37.67 28.24
C GLU A 261 -12.06 -36.60 28.15
N LEU A 262 -13.30 -36.98 28.47
CA LEU A 262 -14.45 -36.07 28.49
C LEU A 262 -14.79 -35.69 29.93
N GLU A 263 -15.03 -34.41 30.18
CA GLU A 263 -15.50 -33.93 31.49
C GLU A 263 -16.94 -34.39 31.80
N SER A 264 -17.77 -34.48 30.76
CA SER A 264 -19.16 -34.97 30.82
C SER A 264 -19.46 -35.82 29.60
N GLU A 265 -20.31 -36.85 29.75
CA GLU A 265 -20.81 -37.64 28.62
C GLU A 265 -21.82 -36.86 27.77
N GLU A 266 -22.45 -35.83 28.34
CA GLU A 266 -23.42 -34.96 27.65
C GLU A 266 -22.79 -33.58 27.40
N LEU A 267 -22.00 -33.45 26.33
CA LEU A 267 -21.39 -32.19 25.90
C LEU A 267 -21.97 -31.76 24.56
N PHE A 268 -22.75 -30.67 24.57
CA PHE A 268 -23.38 -30.11 23.38
C PHE A 268 -22.90 -28.68 23.12
N LEU A 269 -22.69 -28.35 21.84
CA LEU A 269 -22.53 -26.96 21.40
C LEU A 269 -23.35 -26.66 20.15
N LEU A 270 -23.59 -25.38 19.87
CA LEU A 270 -24.14 -24.94 18.59
C LEU A 270 -23.02 -24.72 17.59
N GLY A 271 -23.01 -25.47 16.48
CA GLY A 271 -21.99 -25.31 15.44
C GLY A 271 -22.21 -26.20 14.22
N ASP A 272 -21.30 -26.11 13.27
CA ASP A 272 -21.29 -26.94 12.07
C ASP A 272 -20.54 -28.25 12.37
N SER A 273 -21.29 -29.35 12.51
CA SER A 273 -20.74 -30.67 12.84
C SER A 273 -19.64 -31.12 11.88
N LEU A 274 -19.74 -30.80 10.58
CA LEU A 274 -18.76 -31.21 9.58
C LEU A 274 -17.45 -30.43 9.73
N ARG A 275 -17.54 -29.14 10.07
CA ARG A 275 -16.37 -28.29 10.31
C ARG A 275 -15.62 -28.66 11.57
N ILE A 276 -16.36 -28.92 12.65
CA ILE A 276 -15.75 -29.35 13.92
C ILE A 276 -15.07 -30.70 13.72
N HIS A 277 -15.73 -31.66 13.06
CA HIS A 277 -15.14 -32.94 12.68
C HIS A 277 -13.82 -32.75 11.91
N GLN A 278 -13.83 -31.87 10.90
CA GLN A 278 -12.66 -31.59 10.07
C GLN A 278 -11.48 -31.03 10.88
N VAL A 279 -11.73 -30.10 11.81
CA VAL A 279 -10.67 -29.54 12.67
C VAL A 279 -10.06 -30.62 13.56
N ILE A 280 -10.88 -31.43 14.23
CA ILE A 280 -10.39 -32.50 15.12
C ILE A 280 -9.61 -33.55 14.33
N ALA A 281 -10.12 -33.96 13.16
CA ALA A 281 -9.45 -34.91 12.28
C ALA A 281 -8.08 -34.41 11.82
N ASN A 282 -7.99 -33.13 11.44
CA ASN A 282 -6.73 -32.51 11.01
C ASN A 282 -5.70 -32.45 12.15
N LEU A 283 -6.13 -32.08 13.36
CA LEU A 283 -5.26 -32.05 14.54
C LEU A 283 -4.75 -33.45 14.91
N LEU A 284 -5.62 -34.46 14.88
CA LEU A 284 -5.26 -35.85 15.14
C LEU A 284 -4.30 -36.41 14.08
N ALA A 285 -4.54 -36.12 12.80
CA ALA A 285 -3.63 -36.53 11.73
C ALA A 285 -2.25 -35.90 11.91
N ASN A 286 -2.17 -34.63 12.29
CA ASN A 286 -0.91 -33.96 12.58
C ASN A 286 -0.17 -34.63 13.74
N ALA A 287 -0.87 -34.93 14.84
CA ALA A 287 -0.29 -35.66 15.98
C ALA A 287 0.25 -37.04 15.57
N GLN A 288 -0.49 -37.82 14.78
CA GLN A 288 -0.05 -39.14 14.31
C GLN A 288 1.13 -39.07 13.32
N ILE A 289 1.28 -37.98 12.57
CA ILE A 289 2.37 -37.80 11.58
C ILE A 289 3.65 -37.29 12.23
N HIS A 290 3.54 -36.35 13.17
CA HIS A 290 4.69 -35.61 13.71
C HIS A 290 5.17 -36.12 15.07
N THR A 291 4.48 -37.09 15.66
CA THR A 291 4.85 -37.71 16.94
C THR A 291 5.28 -39.16 16.70
N PRO A 292 6.40 -39.63 17.31
CA PRO A 292 6.90 -41.00 17.11
C PRO A 292 5.85 -42.08 17.41
N ASP A 293 5.93 -43.21 16.70
CA ASP A 293 5.05 -44.36 16.92
C ASP A 293 5.11 -44.86 18.37
N GLY A 294 3.98 -45.33 18.90
CA GLY A 294 3.82 -45.78 20.29
C GLY A 294 3.65 -44.66 21.31
N SER A 295 3.65 -43.39 20.88
CA SER A 295 3.33 -42.26 21.75
C SER A 295 1.83 -42.18 22.05
N LYS A 296 1.52 -41.59 23.21
CA LYS A 296 0.15 -41.36 23.67
C LYS A 296 -0.37 -40.05 23.08
N ILE A 297 -1.59 -40.10 22.53
CA ILE A 297 -2.34 -38.93 22.08
C ILE A 297 -3.61 -38.85 22.93
N ILE A 298 -3.89 -37.67 23.50
CA ILE A 298 -5.04 -37.44 24.36
C ILE A 298 -5.96 -36.45 23.65
N VAL A 299 -7.20 -36.85 23.41
CA VAL A 299 -8.26 -35.95 22.96
C VAL A 299 -9.14 -35.65 24.15
N SER A 300 -9.21 -34.39 24.55
CA SER A 300 -10.06 -33.98 25.66
C SER A 300 -11.09 -32.93 25.26
N ALA A 301 -12.24 -32.96 25.92
CA ALA A 301 -13.26 -31.93 25.81
C ALA A 301 -13.82 -31.57 27.18
N SER A 302 -13.92 -30.27 27.44
CA SER A 302 -14.47 -29.69 28.66
C SER A 302 -15.34 -28.48 28.31
N GLN A 303 -16.26 -28.13 29.21
CA GLN A 303 -17.15 -26.97 29.00
C GLN A 303 -17.27 -26.21 30.31
N ASP A 304 -17.02 -24.90 30.24
CA ASP A 304 -17.27 -23.97 31.34
C ASP A 304 -18.41 -23.00 31.00
N ASP A 305 -18.67 -22.04 31.89
CA ASP A 305 -19.74 -21.05 31.72
C ASP A 305 -19.54 -20.12 30.51
N LEU A 306 -18.33 -20.07 29.92
CA LEU A 306 -17.95 -19.12 28.88
C LEU A 306 -17.72 -19.77 27.51
N ALA A 307 -17.21 -21.01 27.48
CA ALA A 307 -16.83 -21.67 26.25
C ALA A 307 -16.76 -23.21 26.37
N THR A 308 -16.71 -23.85 25.21
CA THR A 308 -16.39 -25.28 25.08
C THR A 308 -14.97 -25.41 24.55
N TYR A 309 -14.15 -26.20 25.24
CA TYR A 309 -12.75 -26.41 24.94
C TYR A 309 -12.56 -27.82 24.39
N ILE A 310 -11.88 -27.93 23.25
CA ILE A 310 -11.47 -29.21 22.65
C ILE A 310 -9.95 -29.15 22.52
N SER A 311 -9.26 -30.16 23.03
CA SER A 311 -7.81 -30.24 22.95
C SER A 311 -7.37 -31.58 22.37
N VAL A 312 -6.33 -31.53 21.54
CA VAL A 312 -5.60 -32.71 21.06
C VAL A 312 -4.16 -32.52 21.51
N SER A 313 -3.72 -33.36 22.43
CA SER A 313 -2.37 -33.30 23.01
C SER A 313 -1.59 -34.53 22.61
N ASP A 314 -0.37 -34.32 22.13
CA ASP A 314 0.62 -35.36 21.86
C ASP A 314 1.87 -35.15 22.73
N ASN A 315 2.73 -36.17 22.80
CA ASN A 315 4.00 -36.10 23.55
C ASN A 315 5.23 -36.08 22.61
N GLY A 316 5.11 -35.36 21.50
CA GLY A 316 6.11 -35.26 20.46
C GLY A 316 7.22 -34.26 20.73
N PRO A 317 8.10 -34.03 19.74
CA PRO A 317 9.21 -33.06 19.86
C PRO A 317 8.74 -31.61 20.04
N GLY A 318 7.44 -31.34 19.85
CA GLY A 318 6.86 -30.02 19.96
C GLY A 318 7.25 -29.10 18.82
N ILE A 319 6.87 -27.83 18.95
CA ILE A 319 7.07 -26.78 17.95
C ILE A 319 7.88 -25.66 18.60
N SER A 320 8.90 -25.13 17.90
CA SER A 320 9.70 -24.02 18.41
C SER A 320 8.84 -22.77 18.62
N VAL A 321 9.19 -21.93 19.60
CA VAL A 321 8.42 -20.73 19.96
C VAL A 321 8.21 -19.80 18.76
N GLU A 322 9.22 -19.63 17.91
CA GLU A 322 9.14 -18.82 16.69
C GLU A 322 8.16 -19.39 15.64
N SER A 323 7.99 -20.72 15.62
CA SER A 323 7.10 -21.38 14.67
C SER A 323 5.65 -21.39 15.15
N GLN A 324 5.39 -21.30 16.46
CA GLN A 324 4.05 -21.39 17.05
C GLN A 324 3.09 -20.30 16.55
N GLU A 325 3.59 -19.09 16.27
CA GLU A 325 2.76 -18.02 15.69
C GLU A 325 2.47 -18.25 14.21
N ARG A 326 3.34 -19.01 13.53
CA ARG A 326 3.34 -19.16 12.07
C ARG A 326 2.73 -20.48 11.58
N ILE A 327 2.54 -21.47 12.45
CA ILE A 327 1.98 -22.79 12.07
C ILE A 327 0.58 -22.72 11.47
N PHE A 328 -0.16 -21.64 11.74
CA PHE A 328 -1.48 -21.40 11.17
C PHE A 328 -1.43 -20.53 9.90
N GLU A 329 -0.25 -20.06 9.48
CA GLU A 329 -0.06 -19.41 8.19
C GLU A 329 -0.22 -20.43 7.05
N ARG A 330 -0.80 -19.99 5.94
CA ARG A 330 -1.01 -20.84 4.76
C ARG A 330 0.34 -21.32 4.22
N PHE A 331 0.42 -22.62 3.91
CA PHE A 331 1.62 -23.27 3.35
C PHE A 331 2.88 -23.20 4.22
N TYR A 332 2.78 -22.71 5.46
CA TYR A 332 3.89 -22.76 6.39
C TYR A 332 4.15 -24.20 6.79
N ARG A 333 5.30 -24.71 6.40
CA ARG A 333 5.90 -25.93 6.95
C ARG A 333 7.16 -25.50 7.67
N ALA A 334 7.32 -25.93 8.92
CA ALA A 334 8.55 -25.74 9.67
C ALA A 334 9.63 -26.61 9.01
N ASP A 335 10.29 -26.06 7.98
CA ASP A 335 11.27 -26.80 7.19
C ASP A 335 12.65 -26.12 7.21
N LEU A 336 13.64 -26.92 7.62
CA LEU A 336 15.00 -26.57 8.02
C LEU A 336 15.94 -26.24 6.84
N SER A 337 15.44 -26.02 5.61
CA SER A 337 16.35 -25.93 4.47
C SER A 337 15.77 -25.29 3.20
N ARG A 338 15.96 -23.96 3.04
CA ARG A 338 16.82 -23.32 2.00
C ARG A 338 16.42 -21.88 1.65
N VAL A 339 17.48 -21.09 1.44
CA VAL A 339 17.59 -19.72 0.89
C VAL A 339 17.35 -19.67 -0.63
N ARG A 340 16.86 -18.53 -1.14
CA ARG A 340 16.84 -18.12 -2.58
C ARG A 340 17.99 -17.16 -2.92
N SER A 341 18.36 -17.15 -4.20
CA SER A 341 19.55 -16.51 -4.79
C SER A 341 19.22 -15.35 -5.75
N GLY A 342 20.19 -14.46 -6.00
CA GLY A 342 20.31 -13.67 -7.23
C GLY A 342 21.36 -12.55 -7.20
N ALA A 343 22.59 -12.82 -7.64
CA ALA A 343 23.56 -11.82 -8.14
C ALA A 343 24.63 -12.50 -9.02
N GLU A 344 25.02 -11.85 -10.11
CA GLU A 344 26.16 -12.23 -10.96
C GLU A 344 27.45 -12.28 -10.15
N GLY A 345 28.16 -13.41 -10.23
CA GLY A 345 29.39 -13.64 -9.48
C GLY A 345 30.20 -14.77 -10.10
N THR A 346 31.43 -14.94 -9.63
CA THR A 346 32.18 -16.18 -9.88
C THR A 346 31.81 -17.16 -8.78
N GLY A 347 31.29 -18.33 -9.16
CA GLY A 347 30.85 -19.35 -8.21
C GLY A 347 31.92 -20.43 -8.03
N LEU A 348 32.11 -20.93 -6.81
CA LEU A 348 32.88 -22.15 -6.55
C LEU A 348 31.91 -23.26 -6.12
N GLY A 349 31.75 -24.27 -6.97
CA GLY A 349 30.95 -25.46 -6.72
C GLY A 349 31.82 -26.61 -6.24
N ILE A 350 31.46 -27.23 -5.11
CA ILE A 350 32.03 -28.53 -4.74
C ILE A 350 31.13 -29.63 -5.30
N ASP A 351 31.72 -30.44 -6.16
CA ASP A 351 31.06 -31.60 -6.75
C ASP A 351 31.50 -32.85 -6.01
N THR A 352 30.52 -33.56 -5.47
CA THR A 352 30.76 -34.78 -4.71
C THR A 352 30.51 -36.02 -5.54
N THR A 353 30.23 -35.89 -6.84
CA THR A 353 29.82 -36.93 -7.82
C THR A 353 28.53 -37.70 -7.51
N TRP A 354 27.94 -37.45 -6.34
CA TRP A 354 26.71 -38.09 -5.85
C TRP A 354 25.51 -37.13 -5.81
N LYS A 355 25.58 -36.02 -6.55
CA LYS A 355 24.44 -35.11 -6.72
C LYS A 355 23.55 -35.60 -7.85
N PHE A 356 22.24 -35.42 -7.70
CA PHE A 356 21.28 -35.71 -8.77
C PHE A 356 21.68 -34.98 -10.05
N ARG A 357 21.57 -35.68 -11.19
CA ARG A 357 21.98 -35.14 -12.48
C ARG A 357 21.23 -33.86 -12.81
N GLU A 358 19.95 -33.80 -12.46
CA GLU A 358 19.08 -32.63 -12.62
C GLU A 358 19.54 -31.46 -11.76
N MET A 359 20.16 -31.72 -10.59
CA MET A 359 20.74 -30.67 -9.76
C MET A 359 22.01 -30.10 -10.39
N ILE A 360 22.82 -30.94 -11.04
CA ILE A 360 24.01 -30.54 -11.79
C ILE A 360 23.59 -29.76 -13.03
N GLU A 361 22.61 -30.27 -13.79
CA GLU A 361 22.04 -29.61 -14.96
C GLU A 361 21.37 -28.28 -14.58
N PHE A 362 20.61 -28.23 -13.49
CA PHE A 362 20.01 -26.99 -12.99
C PHE A 362 21.09 -25.99 -12.54
N ARG A 363 22.13 -26.45 -11.83
CA ARG A 363 23.28 -25.63 -11.45
C ARG A 363 23.93 -25.00 -12.69
N ASP A 364 24.19 -25.82 -13.71
CA ASP A 364 24.84 -25.38 -14.95
C ASP A 364 23.93 -24.44 -15.74
N GLN A 365 22.63 -24.76 -15.86
CA GLN A 365 21.63 -23.87 -16.46
C GLN A 365 21.50 -22.54 -15.72
N MET A 366 21.54 -22.54 -14.39
CA MET A 366 21.50 -21.30 -13.61
C MET A 366 22.79 -20.51 -13.79
N ALA A 367 23.95 -21.18 -13.80
CA ALA A 367 25.22 -20.53 -14.06
C ALA A 367 25.22 -19.86 -15.43
N ASP A 368 24.75 -20.55 -16.46
CA ASP A 368 24.62 -20.02 -17.82
C ASP A 368 23.59 -18.88 -17.89
N LYS A 369 22.41 -19.07 -17.30
CA LYS A 369 21.32 -18.08 -17.30
C LYS A 369 21.73 -16.75 -16.68
N TYR A 370 22.48 -16.80 -15.59
CA TYR A 370 22.95 -15.62 -14.86
C TYR A 370 24.39 -15.26 -15.22
N GLN A 371 24.96 -15.84 -16.28
CA GLN A 371 26.34 -15.58 -16.74
C GLN A 371 27.40 -15.67 -15.62
N ILE A 372 27.16 -16.55 -14.65
CA ILE A 372 28.05 -16.82 -13.52
C ILE A 372 29.15 -17.75 -14.01
N LYS A 373 30.42 -17.31 -13.93
CA LYS A 373 31.56 -18.20 -14.17
C LYS A 373 31.68 -19.17 -12.99
N LEU A 374 31.13 -20.37 -13.15
CA LEU A 374 31.16 -21.43 -12.15
C LEU A 374 32.41 -22.30 -12.32
N MET A 375 33.24 -22.36 -11.28
CA MET A 375 34.36 -23.30 -11.16
C MET A 375 33.93 -24.48 -10.29
N THR A 376 34.18 -25.70 -10.74
CA THR A 376 33.81 -26.91 -10.00
C THR A 376 35.04 -27.68 -9.55
N HIS A 377 35.09 -28.07 -8.28
CA HIS A 377 36.18 -28.89 -7.73
C HIS A 377 35.64 -30.17 -7.10
N THR A 378 36.34 -31.28 -7.34
CA THR A 378 36.03 -32.61 -6.80
C THR A 378 37.25 -33.14 -6.07
N ASN A 379 37.07 -33.68 -4.86
CA ASN A 379 38.14 -34.36 -4.15
C ASN A 379 38.40 -35.74 -4.78
N GLN A 380 39.39 -35.81 -5.68
CA GLN A 380 39.75 -37.04 -6.38
C GLN A 380 40.30 -38.13 -5.47
N ASP A 381 40.92 -37.76 -4.34
CA ASP A 381 41.38 -38.74 -3.35
C ASP A 381 40.18 -39.47 -2.72
N GLY A 382 39.11 -38.73 -2.36
CA GLY A 382 37.88 -39.32 -1.84
C GLY A 382 37.14 -40.19 -2.85
N VAL A 383 37.18 -39.83 -4.13
CA VAL A 383 36.63 -40.67 -5.21
C VAL A 383 37.44 -41.96 -5.37
N ARG A 384 38.77 -41.87 -5.39
CA ARG A 384 39.67 -43.04 -5.48
C ARG A 384 39.49 -43.99 -4.29
N ASP A 385 39.27 -43.44 -3.10
CA ASP A 385 39.09 -44.21 -1.88
C ASP A 385 37.65 -44.76 -1.72
N GLY A 386 36.78 -44.58 -2.71
CA GLY A 386 35.43 -45.14 -2.72
C GLY A 386 34.48 -44.50 -1.69
N VAL A 387 34.73 -43.24 -1.32
CA VAL A 387 33.93 -42.53 -0.32
C VAL A 387 32.60 -42.06 -0.95
N THR A 388 31.51 -42.65 -0.48
CA THR A 388 30.14 -42.41 -0.93
C THR A 388 29.25 -42.08 0.29
N PRO A 389 28.06 -41.49 0.08
CA PRO A 389 27.10 -41.25 1.17
C PRO A 389 26.67 -42.54 1.90
N PHE A 390 26.84 -43.70 1.26
CA PHE A 390 26.41 -45.00 1.78
C PHE A 390 27.58 -45.84 2.31
N SER A 391 28.83 -45.50 1.98
CA SER A 391 30.02 -46.24 2.44
C SER A 391 30.65 -45.67 3.70
N THR A 392 30.28 -44.46 4.13
CA THR A 392 30.77 -43.82 5.35
C THR A 392 29.64 -43.08 6.08
N THR A 393 29.88 -42.63 7.31
CA THR A 393 28.89 -41.82 8.04
C THR A 393 28.67 -40.47 7.37
N ALA A 394 27.48 -39.89 7.51
CA ALA A 394 27.15 -38.60 6.88
C ALA A 394 28.12 -37.46 7.26
N SER A 395 28.64 -37.48 8.49
CA SER A 395 29.64 -36.52 8.98
C SER A 395 30.99 -36.70 8.29
N GLU A 396 31.44 -37.95 8.17
CA GLU A 396 32.73 -38.28 7.55
C GLU A 396 32.72 -38.04 6.04
N TYR A 397 31.64 -38.46 5.36
CA TYR A 397 31.40 -38.12 3.97
C TYR A 397 31.43 -36.61 3.74
N THR A 398 30.75 -35.84 4.59
CA THR A 398 30.74 -34.37 4.51
C THR A 398 32.14 -33.78 4.72
N ARG A 399 32.90 -34.30 5.69
CA ARG A 399 34.26 -33.85 5.94
C ARG A 399 35.17 -34.09 4.73
N VAL A 400 35.17 -35.30 4.17
CA VAL A 400 36.07 -35.68 3.06
C VAL A 400 35.62 -35.09 1.73
N MET A 401 34.35 -35.25 1.37
CA MET A 401 33.86 -34.89 0.04
C MET A 401 33.44 -33.42 -0.06
N LYS A 402 33.20 -32.72 1.06
CA LYS A 402 32.85 -31.29 1.04
C LYS A 402 33.92 -30.40 1.67
N THR A 403 34.30 -30.65 2.93
CA THR A 403 35.21 -29.75 3.66
C THR A 403 36.64 -29.80 3.13
N VAL A 404 37.20 -31.00 2.93
CA VAL A 404 38.56 -31.16 2.36
C VAL A 404 38.57 -30.72 0.90
N ALA A 405 37.55 -31.08 0.12
CA ALA A 405 37.38 -30.64 -1.25
C ALA A 405 37.37 -29.10 -1.38
N LEU A 406 36.68 -28.40 -0.48
CA LEU A 406 36.67 -26.95 -0.44
C LEU A 406 38.05 -26.36 -0.15
N ARG A 407 38.80 -26.94 0.80
CA ARG A 407 40.18 -26.48 1.08
C ARG A 407 41.09 -26.66 -0.12
N GLN A 408 41.08 -27.84 -0.74
CA GLN A 408 41.84 -28.11 -1.96
C GLN A 408 41.49 -27.12 -3.08
N ALA A 409 40.22 -26.78 -3.23
CA ALA A 409 39.76 -25.81 -4.22
C ALA A 409 40.28 -24.40 -3.92
N LEU A 410 40.18 -23.93 -2.67
CA LEU A 410 40.68 -22.61 -2.26
C LEU A 410 42.19 -22.50 -2.47
N ASP A 411 42.96 -23.53 -2.10
CA ASP A 411 44.41 -23.60 -2.31
C ASP A 411 44.76 -23.63 -3.81
N SER A 412 44.04 -24.42 -4.62
CA SER A 412 44.33 -24.60 -6.05
C SER A 412 44.04 -23.35 -6.88
N TYR A 413 43.00 -22.60 -6.52
CA TYR A 413 42.59 -21.39 -7.26
C TYR A 413 43.14 -20.10 -6.66
N GLY A 414 43.75 -20.15 -5.46
CA GLY A 414 44.40 -19.01 -4.82
C GLY A 414 43.45 -17.89 -4.40
N PHE A 415 42.24 -18.22 -3.94
CA PHE A 415 41.25 -17.20 -3.56
C PHE A 415 41.61 -16.52 -2.23
N ASP A 416 41.77 -15.20 -2.27
CA ASP A 416 41.98 -14.35 -1.08
C ASP A 416 40.75 -14.34 -0.15
N ALA A 417 39.56 -14.37 -0.73
CA ALA A 417 38.30 -14.30 -0.01
C ALA A 417 37.19 -15.17 -0.63
N ALA A 418 36.40 -15.82 0.21
CA ALA A 418 35.24 -16.63 -0.20
C ALA A 418 33.96 -16.09 0.45
N ILE A 419 32.99 -15.71 -0.39
CA ILE A 419 31.67 -15.25 0.04
C ILE A 419 30.81 -16.49 0.31
N GLY A 420 30.37 -16.66 1.56
CA GLY A 420 29.58 -17.82 1.99
C GLY A 420 28.13 -17.47 2.31
N GLY A 421 27.30 -18.50 2.53
CA GLY A 421 25.93 -18.34 3.01
C GLY A 421 25.84 -17.79 4.44
N SER A 422 24.60 -17.57 4.88
CA SER A 422 24.23 -16.84 6.11
C SER A 422 25.00 -17.27 7.36
N ARG A 423 25.20 -16.29 8.24
CA ARG A 423 25.69 -16.51 9.59
C ARG A 423 24.63 -17.35 10.34
N ARG A 424 25.08 -18.29 11.17
CA ARG A 424 24.22 -18.87 12.22
C ARG A 424 24.45 -18.03 13.47
N ASP A 425 23.38 -17.65 14.14
CA ASP A 425 23.46 -16.82 15.34
C ASP A 425 24.39 -17.43 16.42
N GLU A 426 25.22 -16.53 16.95
CA GLU A 426 25.67 -16.48 18.34
C GLU A 426 26.48 -17.67 18.92
N GLU A 427 27.73 -17.83 18.47
CA GLU A 427 28.80 -18.31 19.37
C GLU A 427 29.56 -17.11 19.95
N LYS A 428 29.65 -17.00 21.29
CA LYS A 428 30.39 -15.93 21.99
C LYS A 428 31.84 -15.78 21.50
N SER A 429 32.46 -16.86 21.02
CA SER A 429 33.82 -16.89 20.47
C SER A 429 33.96 -16.10 19.15
N ARG A 430 32.87 -15.80 18.45
CA ARG A 430 32.82 -15.10 17.15
C ARG A 430 32.42 -13.64 17.26
N ALA A 431 32.34 -13.08 18.48
CA ALA A 431 31.88 -11.71 18.73
C ALA A 431 32.73 -10.61 18.08
N LYS A 432 33.97 -10.92 17.66
CA LYS A 432 34.86 -10.00 16.96
C LYS A 432 34.59 -9.89 15.46
N GLU A 433 33.83 -10.84 14.89
CA GLU A 433 33.55 -10.94 13.46
C GLU A 433 32.14 -10.41 13.15
N ARG A 434 32.02 -9.57 12.12
CA ARG A 434 30.74 -9.05 11.61
C ARG A 434 30.50 -9.49 10.16
N LEU A 435 31.39 -9.08 9.25
CA LEU A 435 31.35 -9.48 7.84
C LEU A 435 32.58 -10.32 7.47
N PHE A 436 33.71 -10.10 8.14
CA PHE A 436 34.98 -10.71 7.77
C PHE A 436 35.43 -11.69 8.86
N SER A 437 35.71 -12.92 8.43
CA SER A 437 36.25 -13.99 9.26
C SER A 437 37.61 -14.40 8.71
N VAL A 438 38.67 -13.97 9.38
CA VAL A 438 40.05 -14.22 8.95
C VAL A 438 40.40 -15.67 9.21
N ARG A 439 41.05 -16.29 8.23
CA ARG A 439 41.56 -17.66 8.28
C ARG A 439 43.08 -17.64 8.20
N GLU A 440 43.70 -18.30 9.16
CA GLU A 440 45.14 -18.53 9.17
C GLU A 440 45.54 -19.58 8.13
N SER A 441 46.84 -19.73 7.93
CA SER A 441 47.43 -20.72 7.02
C SER A 441 46.77 -22.11 7.16
N GLY A 442 46.37 -22.68 6.02
CA GLY A 442 45.59 -23.92 5.92
C GLY A 442 44.09 -23.75 6.17
N HIS A 443 43.56 -22.55 5.94
CA HIS A 443 42.14 -22.17 6.11
C HIS A 443 41.59 -22.39 7.54
N ARG A 444 42.46 -22.37 8.55
CA ARG A 444 42.08 -22.59 9.95
C ARG A 444 41.46 -21.35 10.55
N TRP A 445 40.42 -21.56 11.35
CA TRP A 445 39.77 -20.47 12.07
C TRP A 445 40.31 -20.43 13.51
N ASP A 446 40.87 -19.29 13.91
CA ASP A 446 41.33 -19.04 15.27
C ASP A 446 40.56 -17.83 15.84
N PRO A 447 39.69 -18.02 16.87
CA PRO A 447 38.94 -16.94 17.50
C PRO A 447 39.81 -15.84 18.12
N ARG A 448 41.04 -16.15 18.54
CA ARG A 448 41.95 -15.17 19.18
C ARG A 448 42.56 -14.22 18.15
N ALA A 449 42.84 -14.73 16.96
CA ALA A 449 43.41 -13.97 15.84
C ALA A 449 42.37 -13.12 15.09
N GLN A 450 41.08 -13.26 15.42
CA GLN A 450 40.02 -12.46 14.83
C GLN A 450 40.15 -11.00 15.22
N ARG A 451 39.87 -10.14 14.25
CA ARG A 451 40.05 -8.70 14.37
C ARG A 451 38.68 -8.08 14.60
N PRO A 452 38.51 -7.27 15.65
CA PRO A 452 37.22 -6.66 15.94
C PRO A 452 36.78 -5.73 14.81
N GLU A 453 35.57 -5.94 14.30
CA GLU A 453 34.90 -5.02 13.39
C GLU A 453 33.99 -4.06 14.18
N LEU A 454 34.35 -2.78 14.21
CA LEU A 454 33.47 -1.74 14.76
C LEU A 454 32.38 -1.40 13.73
N TRP A 455 31.19 -1.00 14.18
CA TRP A 455 29.99 -0.83 13.34
C TRP A 455 30.13 -0.03 12.04
N ARG A 456 31.09 0.90 11.96
CA ARG A 456 31.32 1.72 10.76
C ARG A 456 32.67 1.44 10.08
N THR A 457 33.45 0.49 10.58
CA THR A 457 34.82 0.23 10.12
C THR A 457 34.99 -1.24 9.77
N TYR A 458 35.15 -1.50 8.48
CA TYR A 458 35.45 -2.82 7.92
C TYR A 458 36.96 -3.05 7.85
N ASN A 459 37.43 -4.27 8.12
CA ASN A 459 38.85 -4.60 8.01
C ASN A 459 39.10 -5.73 6.98
N PRO A 460 39.27 -5.40 5.69
CA PRO A 460 39.48 -6.38 4.63
C PRO A 460 40.95 -6.82 4.47
N ARG A 461 41.86 -6.38 5.35
CA ARG A 461 43.30 -6.64 5.17
C ARG A 461 43.61 -8.11 5.47
N ILE A 462 44.35 -8.78 4.60
CA ILE A 462 44.90 -10.12 4.83
C ILE A 462 46.42 -10.11 4.68
N ARG A 463 47.10 -11.05 5.32
CA ARG A 463 48.51 -11.35 5.05
C ARG A 463 48.61 -12.34 3.89
N PRO A 464 49.76 -12.47 3.21
CA PRO A 464 49.91 -13.38 2.06
C PRO A 464 49.59 -14.86 2.35
N ASP A 465 49.67 -15.28 3.62
CA ASP A 465 49.37 -16.63 4.09
C ASP A 465 47.96 -16.78 4.70
N GLN A 466 47.16 -15.72 4.67
CA GLN A 466 45.81 -15.67 5.20
C GLN A 466 44.77 -15.67 4.09
N SER A 467 43.62 -16.25 4.39
CA SER A 467 42.42 -16.15 3.55
C SER A 467 41.27 -15.61 4.39
N MET A 468 40.17 -15.26 3.75
CA MET A 468 39.04 -14.65 4.45
C MET A 468 37.72 -15.28 4.02
N ARG A 469 36.86 -15.60 4.98
CA ARG A 469 35.45 -15.85 4.68
C ARG A 469 34.69 -14.55 4.86
N VAL A 470 33.88 -14.21 3.85
CA VAL A 470 33.05 -13.01 3.86
C VAL A 470 31.60 -13.44 4.02
N PHE A 471 30.92 -12.82 4.98
CA PHE A 471 29.49 -12.90 5.17
C PHE A 471 28.91 -11.59 4.61
N PRO A 472 28.32 -11.62 3.39
CA PRO A 472 27.55 -10.48 2.94
C PRO A 472 26.40 -10.31 3.94
N ILE A 473 26.02 -9.07 4.23
CA ILE A 473 24.99 -8.68 5.20
C ILE A 473 23.79 -9.64 5.09
N SER A 474 23.73 -10.63 5.98
CA SER A 474 22.84 -11.80 5.84
C SER A 474 22.04 -12.09 7.10
N ASP A 475 22.04 -11.15 8.06
CA ASP A 475 21.06 -11.08 9.15
C ASP A 475 20.06 -9.96 8.87
N TRP A 476 19.70 -9.76 7.61
CA TRP A 476 18.56 -8.92 7.28
C TRP A 476 17.34 -9.81 7.23
N THR A 477 16.43 -9.56 8.15
CA THR A 477 15.07 -10.03 8.03
C THR A 477 14.45 -9.42 6.78
N GLU A 478 13.36 -9.99 6.29
CA GLU A 478 12.61 -9.41 5.15
C GLU A 478 12.27 -7.92 5.42
N LEU A 479 12.03 -7.57 6.69
CA LEU A 479 11.79 -6.21 7.16
C LEU A 479 12.99 -5.26 6.96
N ASP A 480 14.22 -5.73 7.20
CA ASP A 480 15.44 -4.93 7.01
C ASP A 480 15.66 -4.60 5.52
N ILE A 481 15.32 -5.55 4.64
CA ILE A 481 15.37 -5.36 3.18
C ILE A 481 14.35 -4.31 2.73
N TRP A 482 13.10 -4.42 3.19
CA TRP A 482 12.05 -3.43 2.87
C TRP A 482 12.39 -2.02 3.37
N SER A 483 12.96 -1.92 4.57
CA SER A 483 13.35 -0.64 5.16
C SER A 483 14.48 0.05 4.38
N TYR A 484 15.45 -0.71 3.86
CA TYR A 484 16.53 -0.17 3.03
C TYR A 484 16.05 0.33 1.67
N ILE A 485 15.13 -0.41 1.03
CA ILE A 485 14.51 -0.03 -0.25
C ILE A 485 13.63 1.22 -0.11
N GLN A 486 13.01 1.46 1.05
CA GLN A 486 12.27 2.72 1.26
C GLN A 486 13.18 3.93 1.46
N LEU A 487 14.43 3.73 1.88
CA LEU A 487 15.37 4.80 2.22
C LEU A 487 16.29 5.21 1.05
N HIS A 488 16.34 4.44 -0.04
CA HIS A 488 17.20 4.64 -1.22
C HIS A 488 16.42 4.33 -2.49
#